data_AF-A0A1V1NTP4-F1
#
_entry.id   AF-A0A1V1NTP4-F1
#
_cell.length_a   1.000
_cell.length_b   1.000
_cell.length_c   1.000
_cell.angle_alpha   90.00
_cell.angle_beta   90.00
_cell.angle_gamma   90.00
#
_symmetry.space_group_name_H-M   'P 1'
#
loop_
_entity.id
_entity.type
_entity.pdbx_description
1 polymer ?
#
loop_
_entity_poly.entity_id
_entity_poly.type
_entity_poly.pdbx_seq_one_letter_code
_entity_poly.pdbx_strand_id
1 'polypeptide(L)'
;MLITASISELCKPYGFCQTSDPSGWMATITATGENLGGINTYEINIGVNFKASSIDAVVIDPPEYSVKMNLWGDQWTGPFSQMIYDNTRTVYQWSFSLNPGGNIKPPTRRKSILNWSPETFGSGIYQLYQGSPDNNVCLVNDMKKINHLDVMGGNEELFFTIVYKAQKAQLNDLIQLIQLTADMPVTNLTFQADINNDDVFGLAECIYLMNQLADKESKYENKILFIVLVCITLNSTAHADFLLSLEALGVDLGGVDKYIVAIGVESQAKQIDAPPFDPPEFSVKMTLYTRNWEGPFSTLIHQSGQEIYEYILAINPHGNMLPPTPRSAVISWDPNAFGSANVSLLDDQN
;
A
#
# COMPACT_ATOMS: atom_id res chain seq x y z
N MET A 1 -4.94 0.03 -38.85
CA MET A 1 -3.87 -0.93 -38.53
C MET A 1 -3.98 -1.15 -37.03
N LEU A 2 -4.54 -2.29 -36.60
CA LEU A 2 -4.62 -2.64 -35.18
C LEU A 2 -3.20 -3.04 -34.76
N ILE A 3 -2.57 -2.27 -33.88
CA ILE A 3 -1.36 -2.74 -33.19
C ILE A 3 -1.86 -3.42 -31.93
N THR A 4 -2.07 -4.73 -32.00
CA THR A 4 -2.30 -5.57 -30.83
C THR A 4 -0.94 -5.84 -30.21
N ALA A 5 -0.52 -5.01 -29.25
CA ALA A 5 0.57 -5.38 -28.36
C ALA A 5 -0.01 -6.31 -27.29
N SER A 6 0.29 -7.61 -27.36
CA SER A 6 -0.02 -8.49 -26.24
C SER A 6 0.92 -8.13 -25.09
N ILE A 7 0.35 -7.82 -23.93
CA ILE A 7 1.06 -7.45 -22.69
C ILE A 7 2.09 -8.52 -22.24
N SER A 8 2.08 -9.72 -22.83
CA SER A 8 3.06 -10.78 -22.57
C SER A 8 4.50 -10.48 -23.00
N GLU A 9 4.78 -9.47 -23.83
CA GLU A 9 6.14 -9.21 -24.33
C GLU A 9 6.88 -8.04 -23.66
N LEU A 10 6.23 -7.26 -22.79
CA LEU A 10 6.88 -6.17 -22.02
C LEU A 10 7.29 -6.57 -20.60
N CYS A 11 6.96 -7.79 -20.16
CA CYS A 11 7.25 -8.28 -18.81
C CYS A 11 8.52 -9.13 -18.71
N LYS A 12 9.69 -8.65 -19.17
CA LYS A 12 11.05 -9.09 -18.72
C LYS A 12 12.11 -8.04 -19.08
N PRO A 13 13.07 -7.64 -18.20
CA PRO A 13 13.11 -7.63 -16.75
C PRO A 13 13.42 -6.20 -16.24
N TYR A 14 12.41 -5.38 -15.97
CA TYR A 14 12.59 -4.18 -15.14
C TYR A 14 11.58 -4.27 -14.01
N GLY A 15 12.06 -4.78 -12.89
CA GLY A 15 11.27 -5.04 -11.69
C GLY A 15 10.71 -3.75 -11.13
N PHE A 16 9.40 -3.60 -11.24
CA PHE A 16 8.64 -2.69 -10.41
C PHE A 16 8.82 -3.10 -8.94
N CYS A 17 9.43 -2.22 -8.15
CA CYS A 17 9.50 -2.39 -6.71
C CYS A 17 8.14 -2.06 -6.09
N GLN A 18 7.24 -3.05 -6.06
CA GLN A 18 6.21 -3.08 -5.03
C GLN A 18 6.91 -3.34 -3.69
N THR A 19 7.04 -2.33 -2.84
CA THR A 19 7.81 -2.44 -1.58
C THR A 19 7.03 -3.01 -0.39
N SER A 20 5.81 -3.49 -0.60
CA SER A 20 5.26 -4.61 0.17
C SER A 20 5.25 -5.79 -0.77
N ASP A 21 5.91 -6.90 -0.44
CA ASP A 21 5.87 -8.14 -1.21
C ASP A 21 4.40 -8.46 -1.58
N PRO A 22 3.93 -8.17 -2.80
CA PRO A 22 2.51 -8.29 -3.13
C PRO A 22 2.05 -9.74 -3.19
N SER A 23 3.01 -10.65 -3.30
CA SER A 23 2.80 -12.09 -3.23
C SER A 23 2.64 -12.63 -1.81
N GLY A 24 2.72 -11.77 -0.78
CA GLY A 24 2.97 -12.23 0.58
C GLY A 24 4.34 -12.91 0.70
N TRP A 25 4.64 -13.36 1.91
CA TRP A 25 5.85 -14.13 2.21
C TRP A 25 5.54 -15.18 3.27
N MET A 26 6.33 -16.25 3.28
CA MET A 26 6.29 -17.29 4.29
C MET A 26 7.70 -17.72 4.64
N ALA A 27 8.00 -17.76 5.92
CA ALA A 27 9.28 -18.22 6.45
C ALA A 27 9.06 -19.43 7.36
N THR A 28 9.97 -20.40 7.23
CA THR A 28 10.02 -21.55 8.12
C THR A 28 10.99 -21.28 9.25
N ILE A 29 10.52 -21.45 10.48
CA ILE A 29 11.34 -21.45 11.68
C ILE A 29 11.54 -22.90 12.10
N THR A 30 12.79 -23.30 12.30
CA THR A 30 13.16 -24.66 12.68
C THR A 30 13.84 -24.67 14.04
N ALA A 31 13.57 -25.69 14.85
CA ALA A 31 14.27 -25.95 16.09
C ALA A 31 14.94 -27.32 16.00
N THR A 32 16.23 -27.39 16.34
CA THR A 32 16.99 -28.64 16.35
C THR A 32 17.58 -28.88 17.73
N GLY A 33 17.23 -30.01 18.35
CA GLY A 33 17.80 -30.49 19.60
C GLY A 33 18.92 -31.50 19.38
N GLU A 34 19.49 -31.99 20.47
CA GLU A 34 20.45 -33.09 20.45
C GLU A 34 19.81 -34.36 19.86
N ASN A 35 20.55 -35.14 19.05
CA ASN A 35 20.05 -36.42 18.56
C ASN A 35 20.19 -37.50 19.65
N LEU A 36 19.11 -37.74 20.39
CA LEU A 36 19.06 -38.69 21.51
C LEU A 36 18.16 -39.90 21.21
N GLY A 37 17.81 -40.12 19.93
CA GLY A 37 16.66 -40.92 19.52
C GLY A 37 15.36 -40.09 19.49
N GLY A 38 14.30 -40.64 18.91
CA GLY A 38 13.03 -39.93 18.74
C GLY A 38 13.10 -38.75 17.76
N ILE A 39 12.19 -37.78 17.92
CA ILE A 39 12.15 -36.56 17.12
C ILE A 39 13.11 -35.51 17.70
N ASN A 40 14.04 -35.01 16.90
CA ASN A 40 15.01 -34.00 17.31
C ASN A 40 14.93 -32.70 16.48
N THR A 41 13.93 -32.58 15.62
CA THR A 41 13.69 -31.40 14.80
C THR A 41 12.21 -31.06 14.79
N TYR A 42 11.88 -29.78 14.89
CA TYR A 42 10.53 -29.24 14.75
C TYR A 42 10.54 -28.05 13.79
N GLU A 43 9.43 -27.83 13.09
CA GLU A 43 9.25 -26.71 12.18
C GLU A 43 7.89 -26.05 12.39
N ILE A 44 7.85 -24.72 12.20
CA ILE A 44 6.62 -23.93 12.13
C ILE A 44 6.74 -22.95 10.97
N ASN A 45 5.63 -22.64 10.31
CA ASN A 45 5.58 -21.68 9.22
C ASN A 45 4.85 -20.41 9.65
N ILE A 46 5.49 -19.26 9.42
CA ILE A 46 4.92 -17.94 9.70
C ILE A 46 4.92 -17.11 8.43
N GLY A 47 4.01 -16.15 8.30
CA GLY A 47 3.97 -15.34 7.10
C GLY A 47 2.85 -14.33 7.03
N VAL A 48 2.88 -13.54 5.98
CA VAL A 48 1.84 -12.56 5.65
C VAL A 48 1.41 -12.83 4.22
N ASN A 49 0.11 -12.84 3.96
CA ASN A 49 -0.45 -13.03 2.62
C ASN A 49 -1.73 -12.19 2.48
N PHE A 50 -2.35 -12.16 1.30
CA PHE A 50 -3.60 -11.43 1.08
C PHE A 50 -4.75 -11.97 1.92
N LYS A 51 -4.78 -13.29 2.11
CA LYS A 51 -5.76 -13.98 2.94
C LYS A 51 -5.08 -14.67 4.10
N ALA A 52 -5.55 -14.40 5.31
CA ALA A 52 -5.11 -15.11 6.50
C ALA A 52 -5.40 -16.61 6.38
N SER A 53 -4.50 -17.44 6.90
CA SER A 53 -4.69 -18.89 6.97
C SER A 53 -3.92 -19.48 8.15
N SER A 54 -4.44 -20.57 8.70
CA SER A 54 -3.75 -21.34 9.73
C SER A 54 -3.92 -22.84 9.47
N ILE A 55 -2.93 -23.61 9.88
CA ILE A 55 -2.99 -25.08 9.85
C ILE A 55 -2.72 -25.54 11.27
N ASP A 56 -3.65 -26.30 11.85
CA ASP A 56 -3.49 -26.86 13.19
C ASP A 56 -2.24 -27.75 13.24
N ALA A 57 -1.56 -27.75 14.39
CA ALA A 57 -0.50 -28.71 14.62
C ALA A 57 -1.09 -30.11 14.78
N VAL A 58 -0.36 -31.13 14.35
CA VAL A 58 -0.75 -32.52 14.61
C VAL A 58 -0.59 -32.75 16.13
N VAL A 59 -1.72 -32.93 16.83
CA VAL A 59 -1.79 -33.06 18.31
C VAL A 59 -1.24 -34.40 18.84
N ILE A 60 -0.55 -35.18 18.00
CA ILE A 60 0.07 -36.42 18.43
C ILE A 60 1.48 -36.08 18.87
N ASP A 61 1.64 -35.84 20.18
CA ASP A 61 2.96 -35.73 20.77
C ASP A 61 3.74 -37.02 20.49
N PRO A 62 4.90 -36.94 19.83
CA PRO A 62 5.72 -38.12 19.63
C PRO A 62 6.09 -38.68 21.00
N PRO A 63 6.15 -40.03 21.14
CA PRO A 63 6.47 -40.65 22.43
C PRO A 63 7.78 -40.12 23.03
N GLU A 64 8.75 -39.81 22.17
CA GLU A 64 10.07 -39.31 22.53
C GLU A 64 10.52 -38.19 21.60
N TYR A 65 10.97 -37.08 22.19
CA TYR A 65 11.56 -35.94 21.50
C TYR A 65 12.64 -35.26 22.34
N SER A 66 13.67 -34.73 21.69
CA SER A 66 14.73 -33.93 22.33
C SER A 66 14.51 -32.43 22.21
N VAL A 67 13.59 -32.01 21.36
CA VAL A 67 13.11 -30.62 21.23
C VAL A 67 11.63 -30.65 20.86
N LYS A 68 10.85 -29.66 21.28
CA LYS A 68 9.47 -29.47 20.82
C LYS A 68 9.19 -27.99 20.64
N MET A 69 8.45 -27.64 19.59
CA MET A 69 8.05 -26.27 19.31
C MET A 69 6.57 -26.21 18.97
N ASN A 70 5.86 -25.22 19.51
CA ASN A 70 4.43 -24.99 19.24
C ASN A 70 4.21 -23.53 18.84
N LEU A 71 3.48 -23.27 17.75
CA LEU A 71 3.07 -21.93 17.34
C LEU A 71 1.69 -21.61 17.90
N TRP A 72 1.54 -20.41 18.47
CA TRP A 72 0.32 -19.94 19.12
C TRP A 72 -0.20 -18.68 18.41
N GLY A 73 -1.48 -18.69 18.10
CA GLY A 73 -2.18 -17.52 17.58
C GLY A 73 -2.54 -16.51 18.65
N ASP A 74 -3.32 -15.52 18.23
CA ASP A 74 -3.79 -14.45 19.10
C ASP A 74 -4.56 -15.05 20.30
N GLN A 75 -4.38 -14.47 21.49
CA GLN A 75 -4.98 -14.95 22.75
C GLN A 75 -4.61 -16.42 23.10
N TRP A 76 -3.44 -16.89 22.66
CA TRP A 76 -2.94 -18.25 22.93
C TRP A 76 -3.80 -19.36 22.32
N THR A 77 -4.45 -19.08 21.20
CA THR A 77 -5.15 -20.10 20.41
C THR A 77 -4.15 -21.03 19.70
N GLY A 78 -4.49 -22.31 19.52
CA GLY A 78 -3.61 -23.31 18.88
C GLY A 78 -3.42 -24.59 19.70
N PRO A 79 -2.37 -25.39 19.43
CA PRO A 79 -1.19 -25.07 18.62
C PRO A 79 -1.39 -25.18 17.10
N PHE A 80 -0.61 -24.41 16.35
CA PHE A 80 -0.56 -24.42 14.88
C PHE A 80 0.78 -24.95 14.35
N SER A 81 0.77 -25.51 13.15
CA SER A 81 1.99 -25.78 12.36
C SER A 81 2.27 -24.63 11.38
N GLN A 82 1.25 -23.89 10.99
CA GLN A 82 1.35 -22.71 10.13
C GLN A 82 0.40 -21.61 10.59
N MET A 83 0.87 -20.36 10.54
CA MET A 83 0.04 -19.18 10.75
C MET A 83 0.46 -18.04 9.84
N ILE A 84 -0.43 -17.69 8.92
CA ILE A 84 -0.29 -16.63 7.94
C ILE A 84 -1.32 -15.56 8.27
N TYR A 85 -0.90 -14.34 8.56
CA TYR A 85 -1.81 -13.20 8.73
C TYR A 85 -2.16 -12.57 7.37
N ASP A 86 -3.31 -11.92 7.29
CA ASP A 86 -3.66 -11.06 6.15
C ASP A 86 -2.77 -9.80 6.12
N ASN A 87 -2.56 -9.20 4.95
CA ASN A 87 -1.63 -8.08 4.74
C ASN A 87 -2.16 -6.70 5.18
N THR A 88 -3.26 -6.65 5.96
CA THR A 88 -3.89 -5.38 6.35
C THR A 88 -3.24 -4.70 7.55
N ARG A 89 -2.29 -5.37 8.23
CA ARG A 89 -1.65 -4.87 9.45
C ARG A 89 -0.32 -4.18 9.15
N THR A 90 0.08 -3.26 10.03
CA THR A 90 1.41 -2.63 9.98
C THR A 90 2.44 -3.35 10.85
N VAL A 91 1.96 -4.11 11.85
CA VAL A 91 2.78 -4.88 12.79
C VAL A 91 2.15 -6.26 12.96
N TYR A 92 3.00 -7.28 12.92
CA TYR A 92 2.61 -8.68 13.02
C TYR A 92 3.41 -9.34 14.14
N GLN A 93 2.78 -10.26 14.85
CA GLN A 93 3.38 -10.95 15.98
C GLN A 93 3.06 -12.45 15.92
N TRP A 94 4.08 -13.30 15.89
CA TRP A 94 3.91 -14.74 16.03
C TRP A 94 4.52 -15.18 17.35
N SER A 95 3.70 -15.77 18.22
CA SER A 95 4.16 -16.28 19.51
C SER A 95 4.34 -17.78 19.43
N PHE A 96 5.46 -18.31 19.94
CA PHE A 96 5.71 -19.74 19.96
C PHE A 96 6.37 -20.16 21.27
N SER A 97 6.16 -21.41 21.67
CA SER A 97 6.90 -22.03 22.76
C SER A 97 7.93 -23.01 22.22
N LEU A 98 9.06 -23.14 22.92
CA LEU A 98 10.15 -24.06 22.62
C LEU A 98 10.56 -24.78 23.90
N ASN A 99 10.55 -26.11 23.87
CA ASN A 99 11.11 -26.96 24.91
C ASN A 99 12.46 -27.51 24.45
N PRO A 100 13.59 -26.94 24.88
CA PRO A 100 14.92 -27.30 24.40
C PRO A 100 15.47 -28.61 25.00
N GLY A 101 14.90 -29.09 26.12
CA GLY A 101 15.31 -30.34 26.76
C GLY A 101 14.53 -31.56 26.26
N GLY A 102 13.31 -31.35 25.76
CA GLY A 102 12.42 -32.41 25.34
C GLY A 102 11.97 -33.32 26.49
N ASN A 103 11.37 -34.47 26.16
CA ASN A 103 10.88 -35.43 27.15
C ASN A 103 11.81 -36.66 27.33
N ILE A 104 12.90 -36.78 26.56
CA ILE A 104 13.85 -37.89 26.65
C ILE A 104 14.67 -37.81 27.94
N LYS A 105 14.59 -38.85 28.76
CA LYS A 105 15.30 -38.94 30.06
C LYS A 105 16.83 -39.06 29.86
N PRO A 106 17.64 -38.56 30.81
CA PRO A 106 17.25 -37.82 32.01
C PRO A 106 16.87 -36.36 31.70
N PRO A 107 15.95 -35.73 32.48
CA PRO A 107 15.58 -34.34 32.31
C PRO A 107 16.76 -33.46 32.73
N THR A 108 17.60 -33.14 31.75
CA THR A 108 18.83 -32.37 31.93
C THR A 108 18.73 -31.14 31.07
N ARG A 109 19.43 -30.07 31.49
CA ARG A 109 19.49 -28.84 30.69
C ARG A 109 20.26 -29.15 29.41
N ARG A 110 19.66 -28.89 28.26
CA ARG A 110 20.22 -29.14 26.93
C ARG A 110 20.21 -27.86 26.09
N LYS A 111 20.96 -27.92 25.01
CA LYS A 111 21.01 -26.88 23.99
C LYS A 111 20.14 -27.29 22.82
N SER A 112 19.27 -26.39 22.38
CA SER A 112 18.63 -26.45 21.06
C SER A 112 19.05 -25.25 20.24
N ILE A 113 19.06 -25.40 18.92
CA ILE A 113 19.34 -24.32 17.98
C ILE A 113 18.04 -23.96 17.27
N LEU A 114 17.58 -22.73 17.44
CA LEU A 114 16.52 -22.15 16.62
C LEU A 114 17.17 -21.56 15.36
N ASN A 115 16.69 -21.94 14.16
CA ASN A 115 17.23 -21.50 12.88
C ASN A 115 16.11 -21.02 11.95
N TRP A 116 16.44 -20.08 11.08
CA TRP A 116 15.57 -19.60 10.01
C TRP A 116 16.39 -19.17 8.79
N SER A 117 15.70 -18.95 7.68
CA SER A 117 16.29 -18.57 6.40
C SER A 117 15.96 -17.10 6.10
N PRO A 118 16.92 -16.15 6.24
CA PRO A 118 16.69 -14.72 6.02
C PRO A 118 16.09 -14.36 4.66
N GLU A 119 16.39 -15.13 3.63
CA GLU A 119 15.91 -14.97 2.26
C GLU A 119 14.43 -15.32 2.07
N THR A 120 13.83 -16.06 3.01
CA THR A 120 12.38 -16.35 3.02
C THR A 120 11.54 -15.27 3.69
N PHE A 121 12.19 -14.33 4.38
CA PHE A 121 11.50 -13.15 4.90
C PHE A 121 11.30 -12.10 3.81
N GLY A 122 10.09 -11.54 3.77
CA GLY A 122 9.76 -10.41 2.91
C GLY A 122 10.52 -9.12 3.26
N SER A 123 10.08 -8.01 2.66
CA SER A 123 10.60 -6.68 2.97
C SER A 123 10.17 -6.24 4.37
N GLY A 124 11.11 -5.77 5.19
CA GLY A 124 10.84 -5.17 6.49
C GLY A 124 11.79 -5.60 7.60
N ILE A 125 11.39 -5.27 8.83
CA ILE A 125 12.21 -5.44 10.04
C ILE A 125 11.63 -6.59 10.86
N TYR A 126 12.49 -7.54 11.20
CA TYR A 126 12.14 -8.74 11.96
C TYR A 126 12.95 -8.81 13.23
N GLN A 127 12.27 -8.92 14.37
CA GLN A 127 12.88 -8.95 15.69
C GLN A 127 12.39 -10.17 16.47
N LEU A 128 13.26 -10.78 17.26
CA LEU A 128 12.93 -11.91 18.15
C LEU A 128 13.03 -11.47 19.61
N TYR A 129 11.97 -11.72 20.37
CA TYR A 129 11.87 -11.43 21.80
C TYR A 129 11.70 -12.72 22.59
N GLN A 130 12.18 -12.72 23.84
CA GLN A 130 11.88 -13.79 24.81
C GLN A 130 10.55 -13.50 25.50
N GLY A 131 9.44 -14.07 25.07
CA GLY A 131 8.08 -13.72 25.52
C GLY A 131 7.51 -12.49 24.81
N SER A 132 6.54 -11.81 25.41
CA SER A 132 5.86 -10.63 24.84
C SER A 132 6.79 -9.41 24.65
N PRO A 133 6.68 -8.65 23.54
CA PRO A 133 7.54 -7.50 23.25
C PRO A 133 7.45 -6.34 24.26
N ASP A 134 6.34 -6.18 24.98
CA ASP A 134 6.12 -5.00 25.85
C ASP A 134 6.97 -5.04 27.14
N ASN A 135 7.39 -6.23 27.56
CA ASN A 135 8.02 -6.43 28.87
C ASN A 135 9.33 -7.23 28.83
N ASN A 136 9.79 -7.63 27.63
CA ASN A 136 10.88 -8.58 27.52
C ASN A 136 12.08 -8.11 26.69
N VAL A 137 13.18 -8.85 26.85
CA VAL A 137 14.45 -8.61 26.19
C VAL A 137 14.35 -9.00 24.71
N CYS A 138 14.70 -8.08 23.82
CA CYS A 138 14.94 -8.39 22.42
C CYS A 138 16.25 -9.19 22.31
N LEU A 139 16.14 -10.44 21.87
CA LEU A 139 17.28 -11.35 21.71
C LEU A 139 17.98 -11.16 20.37
N VAL A 140 17.20 -10.88 19.31
CA VAL A 140 17.71 -10.63 17.96
C VAL A 140 17.02 -9.40 17.39
N ASN A 141 17.77 -8.31 17.22
CA ASN A 141 17.26 -7.03 16.71
C ASN A 141 17.02 -7.02 15.19
N ASP A 142 17.62 -7.95 14.46
CA ASP A 142 17.50 -8.05 13.00
C ASP A 142 17.69 -9.51 12.57
N MET A 143 16.58 -10.24 12.46
CA MET A 143 16.57 -11.65 12.06
C MET A 143 16.99 -11.85 10.59
N LYS A 144 17.16 -10.80 9.78
CA LYS A 144 17.73 -10.93 8.43
C LYS A 144 19.26 -10.96 8.45
N LYS A 145 19.89 -10.46 9.53
CA LYS A 145 21.36 -10.48 9.72
C LYS A 145 21.85 -11.63 10.59
N ILE A 146 21.06 -11.99 11.60
CA ILE A 146 21.32 -13.13 12.48
C ILE A 146 20.25 -14.16 12.17
N ASN A 147 20.64 -15.38 11.83
CA ASN A 147 19.75 -16.41 11.32
C ASN A 147 19.55 -17.62 12.27
N HIS A 148 20.10 -17.51 13.47
CA HIS A 148 20.02 -18.56 14.48
C HIS A 148 20.06 -18.00 15.90
N LEU A 149 19.59 -18.79 16.85
CA LEU A 149 19.67 -18.53 18.28
C LEU A 149 19.89 -19.84 19.05
N ASP A 150 20.93 -19.86 19.87
CA ASP A 150 21.17 -20.93 20.83
C ASP A 150 20.26 -20.78 22.04
N VAL A 151 19.43 -21.79 22.33
CA VAL A 151 18.49 -21.80 23.45
C VAL A 151 18.85 -22.90 24.43
N MET A 152 18.99 -22.53 25.72
CA MET A 152 19.41 -23.42 26.80
C MET A 152 18.30 -23.57 27.84
N GLY A 153 17.76 -24.78 28.02
CA GLY A 153 16.73 -25.09 29.01
C GLY A 153 16.62 -26.58 29.29
N GLY A 154 15.87 -26.96 30.31
CA GLY A 154 15.49 -28.35 30.61
C GLY A 154 14.18 -28.75 29.92
N ASN A 155 13.38 -29.57 30.61
CA ASN A 155 12.06 -29.97 30.14
C ASN A 155 10.99 -28.94 30.58
N GLU A 156 11.08 -27.75 30.00
CA GLU A 156 10.14 -26.65 30.23
C GLU A 156 9.83 -25.92 28.92
N GLU A 157 8.69 -25.25 28.86
CA GLU A 157 8.35 -24.39 27.72
C GLU A 157 8.92 -22.98 27.92
N LEU A 158 9.74 -22.54 26.98
CA LEU A 158 10.24 -21.17 26.89
C LEU A 158 9.47 -20.46 25.78
N PHE A 159 8.94 -19.28 26.05
CA PHE A 159 8.12 -18.52 25.11
C PHE A 159 8.94 -17.48 24.36
N PHE A 160 8.63 -17.30 23.09
CA PHE A 160 9.26 -16.36 22.18
C PHE A 160 8.22 -15.67 21.31
N THR A 161 8.53 -14.45 20.86
CA THR A 161 7.69 -13.72 19.91
C THR A 161 8.55 -13.16 18.78
N ILE A 162 8.17 -13.46 17.54
CA ILE A 162 8.70 -12.78 16.35
C ILE A 162 7.81 -11.60 16.05
N VAL A 163 8.39 -10.41 15.99
CA VAL A 163 7.71 -9.17 15.59
C VAL A 163 8.19 -8.78 14.21
N TYR A 164 7.26 -8.64 13.28
CA TYR A 164 7.50 -8.09 11.95
C TYR A 164 6.86 -6.71 11.83
N LYS A 165 7.64 -5.75 11.37
CA LYS A 165 7.17 -4.41 10.99
C LYS A 165 7.39 -4.26 9.50
N ALA A 166 6.30 -4.15 8.75
CA ALA A 166 6.38 -3.86 7.33
C ALA A 166 7.13 -2.54 7.15
N GLN A 167 8.18 -2.54 6.32
CA GLN A 167 8.82 -1.29 5.94
C GLN A 167 7.82 -0.56 5.05
N LYS A 168 7.22 0.52 5.56
CA LYS A 168 6.47 1.41 4.69
C LYS A 168 7.41 1.80 3.56
N ALA A 169 6.96 1.60 2.33
CA ALA A 169 7.57 2.23 1.17
C ALA A 169 7.83 3.68 1.56
N GLN A 170 9.09 4.10 1.63
CA GLN A 170 9.30 5.54 1.68
C GLN A 170 8.80 6.05 0.35
N LEU A 171 7.86 7.00 0.36
CA LEU A 171 7.25 7.55 -0.85
C LEU A 171 8.31 8.01 -1.87
N ASN A 172 9.50 8.40 -1.37
CA ASN A 172 10.67 8.76 -2.17
C ASN A 172 11.21 7.63 -3.07
N ASP A 173 11.01 6.35 -2.72
CA ASP A 173 11.41 5.21 -3.54
C ASP A 173 10.37 4.88 -4.65
N LEU A 174 9.16 5.45 -4.55
CA LEU A 174 8.03 5.25 -5.48
C LEU A 174 7.86 6.38 -6.50
N ILE A 175 8.57 7.50 -6.36
CA ILE A 175 8.65 8.52 -7.42
C ILE A 175 9.67 8.04 -8.46
N GLN A 176 9.32 6.98 -9.19
CA GLN A 176 9.85 6.82 -10.54
C GLN A 176 9.00 7.71 -11.43
N LEU A 177 9.63 8.74 -11.97
CA LEU A 177 9.09 9.61 -13.01
C LEU A 177 8.69 8.74 -14.21
N ILE A 178 7.43 8.35 -14.33
CA ILE A 178 6.94 7.71 -15.55
C ILE A 178 6.86 8.79 -16.64
N GLN A 179 7.92 8.92 -17.43
CA GLN A 179 7.87 9.66 -18.69
C GLN A 179 7.26 8.75 -19.75
N LEU A 180 5.95 8.90 -20.01
CA LEU A 180 5.32 8.30 -21.19
C LEU A 180 5.69 9.12 -22.42
N THR A 181 6.73 8.69 -23.14
CA THR A 181 7.00 9.16 -24.51
C THR A 181 6.27 8.25 -25.50
N ALA A 182 5.26 8.79 -26.19
CA ALA A 182 4.64 8.12 -27.33
C ALA A 182 5.34 8.58 -28.62
N ASP A 183 6.02 7.65 -29.30
CA ASP A 183 6.74 7.94 -30.56
C ASP A 183 5.81 8.09 -31.78
N MET A 184 4.49 7.93 -31.61
CA MET A 184 3.49 8.09 -32.67
C MET A 184 2.19 8.74 -32.13
N PRO A 185 1.39 9.41 -32.99
CA PRO A 185 0.12 10.00 -32.60
C PRO A 185 -0.87 8.91 -32.17
N VAL A 186 -1.13 8.81 -30.87
CA VAL A 186 -2.14 7.93 -30.29
C VAL A 186 -3.49 8.66 -30.35
N THR A 187 -4.41 8.19 -31.19
CA THR A 187 -5.76 8.78 -31.31
C THR A 187 -6.77 8.16 -30.36
N ASN A 188 -6.48 6.97 -29.84
CA ASN A 188 -7.24 6.30 -28.78
C ASN A 188 -6.27 5.45 -27.96
N LEU A 189 -6.26 5.65 -26.64
CA LEU A 189 -5.55 4.81 -25.69
C LEU A 189 -6.60 3.87 -25.08
N THR A 190 -6.72 2.66 -25.63
CA THR A 190 -7.68 1.66 -25.12
C THR A 190 -6.93 0.70 -24.22
N PHE A 191 -7.30 0.65 -22.95
CA PHE A 191 -6.80 -0.35 -22.01
C PHE A 191 -7.85 -1.45 -21.86
N GLN A 192 -7.41 -2.70 -21.92
CA GLN A 192 -8.20 -3.83 -21.47
C GLN A 192 -7.65 -4.25 -20.12
N ALA A 193 -8.39 -3.93 -19.05
CA ALA A 193 -8.06 -4.40 -17.72
C ALA A 193 -8.11 -5.94 -17.73
N ASP A 194 -7.00 -6.59 -17.38
CA ASP A 194 -6.99 -8.04 -17.13
C ASP A 194 -7.54 -8.25 -15.71
N ILE A 195 -8.86 -8.39 -15.63
CA ILE A 195 -9.57 -8.56 -14.37
C ILE A 195 -9.51 -10.02 -13.97
N ASN A 196 -8.41 -10.42 -13.34
CA ASN A 196 -8.30 -11.69 -12.62
C ASN A 196 -7.76 -11.43 -11.21
N ASN A 197 -8.50 -10.69 -10.38
CA ASN A 197 -8.58 -10.87 -8.92
C ASN A 197 -9.49 -9.83 -8.25
N ASP A 198 -10.24 -10.29 -7.24
CA ASP A 198 -11.33 -9.60 -6.51
C ASP A 198 -10.87 -8.53 -5.49
N ASP A 199 -9.71 -7.87 -5.66
CA ASP A 199 -9.28 -6.81 -4.74
C ASP A 199 -9.78 -5.43 -5.16
N VAL A 200 -11.00 -5.19 -4.73
CA VAL A 200 -11.87 -4.11 -5.13
C VAL A 200 -12.30 -3.36 -3.88
N PHE A 201 -11.51 -2.38 -3.43
CA PHE A 201 -12.03 -1.36 -2.51
C PHE A 201 -11.59 0.07 -2.85
N GLY A 202 -10.54 0.28 -3.64
CA GLY A 202 -10.24 1.59 -4.26
C GLY A 202 -10.61 1.67 -5.75
N LEU A 203 -10.38 0.58 -6.49
CA LEU A 203 -10.48 0.57 -7.95
C LEU A 203 -11.91 0.40 -8.49
N ALA A 204 -12.81 -0.36 -7.87
CA ALA A 204 -14.19 -0.37 -8.38
C ALA A 204 -15.03 0.81 -7.96
N GLU A 205 -14.68 1.54 -6.90
CA GLU A 205 -15.28 2.87 -6.68
C GLU A 205 -14.80 3.81 -7.79
N CYS A 206 -13.50 3.81 -8.14
CA CYS A 206 -13.01 4.58 -9.30
C CYS A 206 -13.69 4.16 -10.62
N ILE A 207 -13.85 2.86 -10.90
CA ILE A 207 -14.52 2.34 -12.10
C ILE A 207 -16.04 2.63 -12.10
N TYR A 208 -16.71 2.53 -10.95
CA TYR A 208 -18.14 2.87 -10.80
C TYR A 208 -18.36 4.38 -11.02
N LEU A 209 -17.46 5.21 -10.48
CA LEU A 209 -17.46 6.66 -10.67
C LEU A 209 -17.14 7.05 -12.12
N MET A 210 -16.25 6.31 -12.79
CA MET A 210 -15.96 6.46 -14.22
C MET A 210 -17.18 6.13 -15.10
N ASN A 211 -17.96 5.10 -14.77
CA ASN A 211 -19.19 4.77 -15.50
C ASN A 211 -20.28 5.84 -15.31
N GLN A 212 -20.40 6.42 -14.12
CA GLN A 212 -21.30 7.57 -13.86
C GLN A 212 -20.88 8.82 -14.65
N LEU A 213 -19.59 9.05 -14.83
CA LEU A 213 -19.06 10.15 -15.66
C LEU A 213 -19.32 9.93 -17.15
N ALA A 214 -19.03 8.73 -17.67
CA ALA A 214 -19.31 8.39 -19.06
C ALA A 214 -20.82 8.54 -19.40
N ASP A 215 -21.70 8.15 -18.48
CA ASP A 215 -23.15 8.31 -18.63
C ASP A 215 -23.58 9.79 -18.57
N LYS A 216 -23.01 10.60 -17.67
CA LYS A 216 -23.31 12.04 -17.57
C LYS A 216 -22.72 12.87 -18.71
N GLU A 217 -21.57 12.46 -19.26
CA GLU A 217 -20.88 13.14 -20.38
C GLU A 217 -21.28 12.64 -21.77
N SER A 218 -22.10 11.58 -21.89
CA SER A 218 -22.72 11.14 -23.16
C SER A 218 -23.49 12.25 -23.91
N LYS A 219 -23.72 13.40 -23.25
CA LYS A 219 -24.31 14.63 -23.80
C LYS A 219 -23.29 15.59 -24.46
N TYR A 220 -22.00 15.32 -24.35
CA TYR A 220 -20.90 16.18 -24.79
C TYR A 220 -19.82 15.37 -25.53
N GLU A 221 -20.17 14.86 -26.71
CA GLU A 221 -19.23 14.12 -27.57
C GLU A 221 -17.96 14.96 -27.86
N ASN A 222 -16.78 14.42 -27.50
CA ASN A 222 -15.41 14.86 -27.87
C ASN A 222 -14.58 15.72 -26.88
N LYS A 223 -14.75 15.61 -25.55
CA LYS A 223 -13.76 16.16 -24.60
C LYS A 223 -12.93 15.04 -23.98
N ILE A 224 -11.60 15.11 -24.13
CA ILE A 224 -10.68 14.30 -23.33
C ILE A 224 -10.57 14.98 -21.97
N LEU A 225 -11.07 14.30 -20.93
CA LEU A 225 -11.02 14.75 -19.55
C LEU A 225 -9.92 13.99 -18.82
N PHE A 226 -8.93 14.70 -18.28
CA PHE A 226 -7.98 14.14 -17.32
C PHE A 226 -8.49 14.41 -15.91
N ILE A 227 -8.55 13.36 -15.08
CA ILE A 227 -8.99 13.45 -13.69
C ILE A 227 -7.78 13.23 -12.80
N VAL A 228 -7.43 14.25 -12.02
CA VAL A 228 -6.37 14.17 -11.00
C VAL A 228 -7.04 14.18 -9.64
N LEU A 229 -6.74 13.19 -8.80
CA LEU A 229 -7.21 13.13 -7.42
C LEU A 229 -6.14 13.73 -6.52
N VAL A 230 -6.45 14.81 -5.80
CA VAL A 230 -5.54 15.40 -4.81
C VAL A 230 -5.97 14.94 -3.43
N CYS A 231 -5.12 14.19 -2.75
CA CYS A 231 -5.36 13.70 -1.40
C CYS A 231 -4.37 14.37 -0.42
N ILE A 232 -4.91 15.02 0.61
CA ILE A 232 -4.12 15.78 1.58
C ILE A 232 -4.32 15.16 2.96
N THR A 233 -3.20 14.81 3.61
CA THR A 233 -3.19 14.22 4.96
C THR A 233 -2.52 15.17 5.95
N LEU A 234 -3.21 15.48 7.05
CA LEU A 234 -2.69 16.35 8.11
C LEU A 234 -2.23 15.50 9.30
N ASN A 235 -0.94 15.54 9.63
CA ASN A 235 -0.34 14.69 10.67
C ASN A 235 -0.50 15.22 12.12
N SER A 236 -1.34 16.23 12.37
CA SER A 236 -1.49 16.78 13.72
C SER A 236 -2.89 17.35 13.98
N THR A 237 -3.30 17.31 15.25
CA THR A 237 -4.56 17.89 15.76
C THR A 237 -4.61 19.42 15.72
N ALA A 238 -3.48 20.08 15.45
CA ALA A 238 -3.46 21.49 15.07
C ALA A 238 -3.59 21.57 13.56
N HIS A 239 -4.83 21.62 13.08
CA HIS A 239 -5.10 21.80 11.65
C HIS A 239 -4.61 23.20 11.24
N ALA A 240 -3.57 23.25 10.42
CA ALA A 240 -3.21 24.48 9.75
C ALA A 240 -4.26 24.72 8.67
N ASP A 241 -5.08 25.74 8.85
CA ASP A 241 -5.93 26.25 7.77
C ASP A 241 -5.01 26.60 6.59
N PHE A 242 -5.39 26.19 5.39
CA PHE A 242 -4.61 26.47 4.19
C PHE A 242 -5.53 26.84 3.03
N LEU A 243 -5.02 27.69 2.15
CA LEU A 243 -5.68 28.08 0.91
C LEU A 243 -4.64 28.05 -0.20
N LEU A 244 -4.87 27.20 -1.18
CA LEU A 244 -3.98 26.94 -2.30
C LEU A 244 -4.68 27.34 -3.60
N SER A 245 -4.00 28.15 -4.40
CA SER A 245 -4.37 28.36 -5.79
C SER A 245 -3.61 27.37 -6.67
N LEU A 246 -4.36 26.53 -7.39
CA LEU A 246 -3.86 25.68 -8.46
C LEU A 246 -4.01 26.43 -9.78
N GLU A 247 -2.95 26.49 -10.57
CA GLU A 247 -2.93 27.11 -11.89
C GLU A 247 -2.68 26.07 -12.97
N ALA A 248 -3.56 25.99 -13.96
CA ALA A 248 -3.37 25.20 -15.17
C ALA A 248 -3.06 26.14 -16.35
N LEU A 249 -1.93 25.90 -17.01
CA LEU A 249 -1.48 26.63 -18.18
C LEU A 249 -1.53 25.73 -19.42
N GLY A 250 -2.31 26.12 -20.42
CA GLY A 250 -2.40 25.49 -21.72
C GLY A 250 -1.50 26.14 -22.76
N VAL A 251 -1.60 25.69 -24.01
CA VAL A 251 -0.95 26.35 -25.14
C VAL A 251 -1.71 27.64 -25.47
N ASP A 252 -1.03 28.78 -25.62
CA ASP A 252 -1.68 30.01 -26.08
C ASP A 252 -2.17 29.84 -27.53
N LEU A 253 -3.48 29.98 -27.71
CA LEU A 253 -4.17 29.88 -29.00
C LEU A 253 -4.98 31.14 -29.33
N GLY A 254 -4.84 32.20 -28.52
CA GLY A 254 -5.61 33.45 -28.66
C GLY A 254 -6.87 33.55 -27.79
N GLY A 255 -7.13 32.57 -26.92
CA GLY A 255 -8.23 32.55 -25.94
C GLY A 255 -7.72 32.44 -24.51
N VAL A 256 -8.56 31.99 -23.57
CA VAL A 256 -8.12 31.75 -22.18
C VAL A 256 -7.20 30.54 -22.12
N ASP A 257 -5.92 30.78 -21.89
CA ASP A 257 -4.86 29.77 -21.81
C ASP A 257 -4.41 29.47 -20.38
N LYS A 258 -5.03 30.13 -19.41
CA LYS A 258 -4.74 29.99 -17.99
C LYS A 258 -6.03 29.86 -17.19
N TYR A 259 -6.12 28.82 -16.38
CA TYR A 259 -7.20 28.61 -15.42
C TYR A 259 -6.66 28.51 -14.01
N ILE A 260 -7.36 29.11 -13.06
CA ILE A 260 -7.03 29.05 -11.64
C ILE A 260 -8.24 28.49 -10.89
N VAL A 261 -8.00 27.50 -10.03
CA VAL A 261 -8.97 27.05 -9.03
C VAL A 261 -8.35 27.13 -7.64
N ALA A 262 -9.17 27.25 -6.61
CA ALA A 262 -8.71 27.30 -5.24
C ALA A 262 -9.19 26.08 -4.43
N ILE A 263 -8.27 25.42 -3.72
CA ILE A 263 -8.58 24.38 -2.75
C ILE A 263 -8.11 24.81 -1.37
N GLY A 264 -8.74 24.32 -0.30
CA GLY A 264 -8.32 24.70 1.03
C GLY A 264 -9.05 24.01 2.16
N VAL A 265 -8.54 24.21 3.36
CA VAL A 265 -9.18 23.82 4.61
C VAL A 265 -9.26 25.05 5.49
N GLU A 266 -10.46 25.39 5.95
CA GLU A 266 -10.71 26.53 6.84
C GLU A 266 -11.73 26.17 7.93
N SER A 267 -11.91 27.03 8.93
CA SER A 267 -12.93 26.86 9.97
C SER A 267 -14.39 26.74 9.47
N GLN A 268 -14.66 27.19 8.23
CA GLN A 268 -15.96 27.05 7.57
C GLN A 268 -15.76 26.55 6.14
N ALA A 269 -16.56 25.57 5.73
CA ALA A 269 -16.56 25.12 4.34
C ALA A 269 -17.05 26.24 3.41
N LYS A 270 -16.44 26.31 2.22
CA LYS A 270 -16.81 27.30 1.19
C LYS A 270 -16.73 26.66 -0.18
N GLN A 271 -17.81 26.80 -0.94
CA GLN A 271 -17.89 26.37 -2.33
C GLN A 271 -18.24 27.59 -3.19
N ILE A 272 -17.48 27.80 -4.26
CA ILE A 272 -17.82 28.80 -5.28
C ILE A 272 -17.97 28.03 -6.59
N ASP A 273 -19.15 28.09 -7.19
CA ASP A 273 -19.42 27.50 -8.50
C ASP A 273 -18.40 28.00 -9.53
N ALA A 274 -18.01 27.12 -10.45
CA ALA A 274 -17.31 27.58 -11.64
C ALA A 274 -18.24 28.49 -12.45
N PRO A 275 -17.71 29.45 -13.23
CA PRO A 275 -18.54 30.30 -14.07
C PRO A 275 -19.55 29.46 -14.89
N PRO A 276 -20.84 29.86 -14.95
CA PRO A 276 -21.90 29.05 -15.55
C PRO A 276 -21.75 28.88 -17.06
N PHE A 277 -20.94 29.73 -17.69
CA PHE A 277 -20.58 29.65 -19.09
C PHE A 277 -19.08 29.54 -19.20
N ASP A 278 -18.63 28.58 -20.00
CA ASP A 278 -17.25 28.57 -20.47
C ASP A 278 -16.97 29.89 -21.21
N PRO A 279 -15.77 30.47 -21.07
CA PRO A 279 -15.37 31.56 -21.95
C PRO A 279 -15.54 31.09 -23.40
N PRO A 280 -15.88 32.01 -24.32
CA PRO A 280 -16.14 31.65 -25.71
C PRO A 280 -15.01 30.82 -26.32
N GLU A 281 -13.78 31.14 -25.93
CA GLU A 281 -12.55 30.52 -26.40
C GLU A 281 -11.57 30.31 -25.23
N PHE A 282 -11.14 29.06 -25.03
CA PHE A 282 -10.11 28.64 -24.09
C PHE A 282 -9.25 27.51 -24.65
N SER A 283 -7.99 27.45 -24.26
CA SER A 283 -7.06 26.38 -24.63
C SER A 283 -6.79 25.38 -23.50
N VAL A 284 -7.14 25.75 -22.26
CA VAL A 284 -7.17 24.85 -21.10
C VAL A 284 -8.39 25.19 -20.25
N LYS A 285 -8.96 24.21 -19.56
CA LYS A 285 -9.95 24.43 -18.49
C LYS A 285 -9.65 23.53 -17.31
N MET A 286 -9.77 24.07 -16.11
CA MET A 286 -9.63 23.33 -14.86
C MET A 286 -10.83 23.63 -13.96
N THR A 287 -11.41 22.59 -13.37
CA THR A 287 -12.57 22.68 -12.46
C THR A 287 -12.44 21.69 -11.32
N LEU A 288 -13.09 22.00 -10.20
CA LEU A 288 -13.10 21.16 -8.99
C LEU A 288 -14.43 20.43 -8.83
N TYR A 289 -14.37 19.24 -8.24
CA TYR A 289 -15.52 18.45 -7.83
C TYR A 289 -15.33 17.91 -6.41
N THR A 290 -16.44 17.69 -5.71
CA THR A 290 -16.43 16.93 -4.45
C THR A 290 -16.25 15.44 -4.71
N ARG A 291 -15.98 14.64 -3.67
CA ARG A 291 -15.91 13.17 -3.74
C ARG A 291 -17.15 12.54 -4.39
N ASN A 292 -18.31 13.18 -4.27
CA ASN A 292 -19.58 12.70 -4.86
C ASN A 292 -19.85 13.27 -6.27
N TRP A 293 -18.84 13.88 -6.90
CA TRP A 293 -18.95 14.55 -8.20
C TRP A 293 -19.96 15.72 -8.23
N GLU A 294 -20.17 16.38 -7.10
CA GLU A 294 -20.89 17.66 -7.09
C GLU A 294 -19.93 18.75 -7.58
N GLY A 295 -20.44 19.68 -8.40
CA GLY A 295 -19.66 20.71 -9.09
C GLY A 295 -20.23 21.03 -10.47
N PRO A 296 -19.48 21.76 -11.33
CA PRO A 296 -18.09 22.18 -11.15
C PRO A 296 -17.92 23.41 -10.23
N PHE A 297 -16.82 23.42 -9.47
CA PHE A 297 -16.43 24.56 -8.61
C PHE A 297 -15.15 25.24 -9.12
N SER A 298 -15.06 26.55 -8.88
CA SER A 298 -13.83 27.35 -9.00
C SER A 298 -13.10 27.46 -7.66
N THR A 299 -13.80 27.23 -6.55
CA THR A 299 -13.22 27.16 -5.20
C THR A 299 -13.91 26.07 -4.40
N LEU A 300 -13.12 25.18 -3.80
CA LEU A 300 -13.60 24.12 -2.91
C LEU A 300 -12.77 24.13 -1.63
N ILE A 301 -13.33 24.66 -0.55
CA ILE A 301 -12.73 24.71 0.78
C ILE A 301 -13.52 23.80 1.70
N HIS A 302 -12.85 22.82 2.30
CA HIS A 302 -13.43 21.94 3.30
C HIS A 302 -13.38 22.57 4.69
N GLN A 303 -14.32 22.19 5.55
CA GLN A 303 -14.28 22.60 6.95
C GLN A 303 -13.19 21.82 7.70
N SER A 304 -12.42 22.49 8.56
CA SER A 304 -11.42 21.87 9.42
C SER A 304 -12.05 20.85 10.39
N GLY A 305 -11.29 19.81 10.75
CA GLY A 305 -11.74 18.74 11.65
C GLY A 305 -11.77 17.32 11.06
N GLN A 306 -11.26 17.14 9.84
CA GLN A 306 -11.03 15.82 9.23
C GLN A 306 -9.53 15.51 9.18
N GLU A 307 -9.18 14.23 9.19
CA GLU A 307 -7.78 13.78 9.03
C GLU A 307 -7.32 13.82 7.56
N ILE A 308 -8.27 13.60 6.65
CA ILE A 308 -8.04 13.48 5.20
C ILE A 308 -9.00 14.40 4.46
N TYR A 309 -8.44 15.16 3.52
CA TYR A 309 -9.18 16.03 2.61
C TYR A 309 -8.91 15.63 1.18
N GLU A 310 -9.98 15.47 0.40
CA GLU A 310 -9.90 15.06 -1.00
C GLU A 310 -10.52 16.10 -1.93
N TYR A 311 -9.85 16.32 -3.05
CA TYR A 311 -10.27 17.23 -4.10
C TYR A 311 -10.15 16.50 -5.43
N ILE A 312 -11.22 16.53 -6.22
CA ILE A 312 -11.21 15.99 -7.57
C ILE A 312 -10.97 17.15 -8.53
N LEU A 313 -9.89 17.08 -9.28
CA LEU A 313 -9.49 18.10 -10.24
C LEU A 313 -9.73 17.57 -11.66
N ALA A 314 -10.60 18.22 -12.41
CA ALA A 314 -10.90 17.85 -13.79
C ALA A 314 -10.26 18.87 -14.74
N ILE A 315 -9.43 18.39 -15.67
CA ILE A 315 -8.63 19.22 -16.56
C ILE A 315 -8.91 18.83 -18.00
N ASN A 316 -9.27 19.84 -18.80
CA ASN A 316 -9.37 19.74 -20.25
C ASN A 316 -8.19 20.52 -20.86
N PRO A 317 -7.09 19.84 -21.25
CA PRO A 317 -5.93 20.48 -21.88
C PRO A 317 -6.16 20.81 -23.36
N HIS A 318 -7.28 20.38 -23.95
CA HIS A 318 -7.60 20.66 -25.34
C HIS A 318 -8.25 22.03 -25.54
N GLY A 319 -8.99 22.50 -24.54
CA GLY A 319 -9.77 23.70 -24.67
C GLY A 319 -11.06 23.52 -25.47
N ASN A 320 -11.51 24.57 -26.15
CA ASN A 320 -12.63 24.54 -27.10
C ASN A 320 -12.35 25.30 -28.43
N MET A 321 -11.13 25.80 -28.63
CA MET A 321 -10.81 26.71 -29.74
C MET A 321 -10.52 26.04 -31.08
N LEU A 322 -10.15 24.75 -31.08
CA LEU A 322 -9.69 24.03 -32.27
C LEU A 322 -10.18 22.58 -32.21
N PRO A 323 -10.16 21.84 -33.34
CA PRO A 323 -10.41 20.41 -33.33
C PRO A 323 -9.56 19.70 -32.26
N PRO A 324 -10.06 18.63 -31.63
CA PRO A 324 -9.38 17.93 -30.56
C PRO A 324 -8.07 17.30 -31.08
N THR A 325 -6.97 18.04 -30.94
CA THR A 325 -5.61 17.52 -31.15
C THR A 325 -4.96 17.33 -29.79
N PRO A 326 -4.20 16.24 -29.55
CA PRO A 326 -3.47 16.02 -28.30
C PRO A 326 -2.73 17.27 -27.84
N ARG A 327 -2.95 17.64 -26.57
CA ARG A 327 -2.34 18.80 -25.91
C ARG A 327 -2.02 18.46 -24.47
N SER A 328 -1.06 19.21 -23.93
CA SER A 328 -0.67 19.12 -22.53
C SER A 328 -1.05 20.42 -21.82
N ALA A 329 -1.36 20.30 -20.54
CA ALA A 329 -1.46 21.43 -19.63
C ALA A 329 -0.39 21.27 -18.54
N VAL A 330 0.18 22.38 -18.09
CA VAL A 330 1.09 22.43 -16.94
C VAL A 330 0.28 22.88 -15.73
N ILE A 331 0.26 22.06 -14.69
CA ILE A 331 -0.34 22.43 -13.40
C ILE A 331 0.78 22.93 -12.49
N SER A 332 0.57 24.07 -11.86
CA SER A 332 1.52 24.68 -10.93
C SER A 332 0.81 25.22 -9.69
N TRP A 333 1.55 25.30 -8.58
CA TRP A 333 1.07 25.80 -7.30
C TRP A 333 2.25 26.27 -6.45
N ASP A 334 1.99 27.09 -5.43
CA ASP A 334 3.00 27.44 -4.42
C ASP A 334 3.06 26.34 -3.34
N PRO A 335 4.15 25.56 -3.22
CA PRO A 335 4.24 24.50 -2.22
C PRO A 335 4.18 25.03 -0.78
N ASN A 336 4.52 26.30 -0.54
CA ASN A 336 4.45 26.90 0.80
C ASN A 336 3.01 27.20 1.23
N ALA A 337 2.06 27.26 0.28
CA ALA A 337 0.66 27.53 0.57
C ALA A 337 -0.05 26.37 1.28
N PHE A 338 0.56 25.18 1.36
CA PHE A 338 0.06 24.04 2.13
C PHE A 338 0.35 24.14 3.63
N GLY A 339 1.13 25.11 4.07
CA GLY A 339 1.56 25.22 5.46
C GLY A 339 2.30 23.95 5.91
N SER A 340 1.78 23.27 6.93
CA SER A 340 2.34 22.02 7.45
C SER A 340 1.65 20.76 6.93
N ALA A 341 0.78 20.87 5.92
CA ALA A 341 0.07 19.73 5.34
C ALA A 341 1.01 18.83 4.53
N ASN A 342 0.80 17.51 4.58
CA ASN A 342 1.41 16.60 3.62
C ASN A 342 0.43 16.39 2.47
N VAL A 343 0.93 16.53 1.25
CA VAL A 343 0.10 16.52 0.04
C VAL A 343 0.58 15.42 -0.86
N SER A 344 -0.38 14.64 -1.36
CA SER A 344 -0.18 13.61 -2.37
C SER A 344 -1.04 13.93 -3.58
N LEU A 345 -0.43 13.91 -4.76
CA LEU A 345 -1.12 13.90 -6.03
C LEU A 345 -1.27 12.45 -6.46
N LEU A 346 -2.51 12.03 -6.69
CA LEU A 346 -2.86 10.72 -7.19
C LEU A 346 -3.33 10.92 -8.64
N ASP A 347 -2.67 10.24 -9.56
CA ASP A 347 -3.07 10.18 -10.96
C ASP A 347 -3.86 8.89 -11.19
N ASP A 348 -4.73 8.87 -12.20
CA ASP A 348 -5.60 7.71 -12.50
C ASP A 348 -4.83 6.44 -12.93
N GLN A 349 -3.52 6.56 -13.11
CA GLN A 349 -2.62 5.49 -13.55
C GLN A 349 -1.87 4.79 -12.41
N ASN A 350 -2.01 5.21 -11.14
CA ASN A 350 -1.36 4.60 -9.97
C ASN A 350 -2.23 4.65 -8.71
#